data_AF-A0A9D4ZS09-F1
#
_entry.id   AF-A0A9D4ZS09-F1
#
_cell.length_a   1.000
_cell.length_b   1.000
_cell.length_c   1.000
_cell.angle_alpha   90.00
_cell.angle_beta   90.00
_cell.angle_gamma   90.00
#
_symmetry.space_group_name_H-M   'P 1'
#
loop_
_entity.id
_entity.type
_entity.pdbx_description
1 polymer ?
#
loop_
_entity_poly.entity_id
_entity_poly.type
_entity_poly.pdbx_seq_one_letter_code
_entity_poly.pdbx_strand_id
1 'polypeptide(L)'
;MVQLMRAAFGEDHYICQFQAPGKMEAKIEQITSEVLFRNLFSRRLDQKMEGLSQVKESVPLPAWTSEEDIAYYVSEFAKHGFTPPLNYYRALDLSWELTAAWAGSKVTVP
;
A
#
# COMPACT_ATOMS: atom_id res chain seq x y z
N MET A 1 8.33 -15.24 3.52
CA MET A 1 8.27 -13.84 3.98
C MET A 1 6.89 -13.44 4.55
N VAL A 2 5.80 -13.60 3.82
CA VAL A 2 4.45 -13.14 4.24
C VAL A 2 4.00 -13.79 5.56
N GLN A 3 4.27 -15.10 5.74
CA GLN A 3 3.98 -15.78 7.01
C GLN A 3 4.74 -15.19 8.21
N LEU A 4 5.94 -14.66 8.01
CA LEU A 4 6.70 -13.98 9.07
C LEU A 4 6.03 -12.65 9.43
N MET A 5 5.58 -11.88 8.43
CA MET A 5 4.85 -10.64 8.66
C MET A 5 3.52 -10.91 9.39
N ARG A 6 2.81 -11.98 9.01
CA ARG A 6 1.59 -12.43 9.69
C ARG A 6 1.85 -12.81 11.15
N ALA A 7 2.91 -13.58 11.42
CA ALA A 7 3.26 -13.98 12.77
C ALA A 7 3.68 -12.79 13.65
N ALA A 8 4.39 -11.82 13.07
CA ALA A 8 4.90 -10.65 13.81
C ALA A 8 3.84 -9.55 14.04
N PHE A 9 2.97 -9.32 13.06
CA PHE A 9 2.08 -8.14 13.05
C PHE A 9 0.59 -8.47 12.92
N GLY A 10 0.24 -9.74 12.73
CA GLY A 10 -1.14 -10.22 12.59
C GLY A 10 -1.68 -10.25 11.15
N GLU A 11 -2.88 -10.79 10.98
CA GLU A 11 -3.54 -10.92 9.68
C GLU A 11 -3.89 -9.55 9.06
N ASP A 12 -4.18 -8.56 9.89
CA ASP A 12 -4.62 -7.25 9.42
C ASP A 12 -3.46 -6.40 8.87
N HIS A 13 -2.21 -6.80 9.09
CA HIS A 13 -1.08 -6.08 8.53
C HIS A 13 -1.18 -5.94 7.00
N TYR A 14 -0.86 -4.76 6.47
CA TYR A 14 -1.11 -4.40 5.07
C TYR A 14 -0.49 -5.40 4.08
N ILE A 15 0.71 -5.92 4.36
CA ILE A 15 1.36 -6.95 3.53
C ILE A 15 0.47 -8.18 3.41
N CYS A 16 -0.13 -8.64 4.51
CA CYS A 16 -1.04 -9.78 4.54
C CYS A 16 -2.35 -9.46 3.80
N GLN A 17 -2.92 -8.26 4.03
CA GLN A 17 -4.17 -7.84 3.41
C GLN A 17 -4.07 -7.66 1.88
N PHE A 18 -2.88 -7.40 1.34
CA PHE A 18 -2.67 -7.22 -0.10
C PHE A 18 -2.55 -8.53 -0.88
N GLN A 19 -2.38 -9.67 -0.20
CA GLN A 19 -2.06 -10.94 -0.85
C GLN A 19 -3.19 -11.48 -1.73
N ALA A 20 -4.45 -11.30 -1.34
CA ALA A 20 -5.59 -11.73 -2.13
C ALA A 20 -5.85 -10.75 -3.29
N PRO A 21 -5.67 -11.15 -4.56
CA PRO A 21 -5.95 -10.28 -5.70
C PRO A 21 -7.40 -9.80 -5.71
N GLY A 22 -7.61 -8.51 -5.99
CA GLY A 22 -8.94 -7.90 -6.06
C GLY A 22 -9.54 -7.50 -4.71
N LYS A 23 -9.10 -8.09 -3.58
CA LYS A 23 -9.68 -7.78 -2.26
C LYS A 23 -9.37 -6.35 -1.82
N MET A 24 -8.12 -5.91 -1.97
CA MET A 24 -7.72 -4.55 -1.59
C MET A 24 -8.18 -3.53 -2.64
N GLU A 25 -8.11 -3.89 -3.92
CA GLU A 25 -8.64 -3.05 -5.00
C GLU A 25 -10.13 -2.72 -4.79
N ALA A 26 -10.96 -3.73 -4.46
CA ALA A 26 -12.38 -3.52 -4.16
C ALA A 26 -12.60 -2.64 -2.92
N LYS A 27 -11.74 -2.73 -1.90
CA LYS A 27 -11.80 -1.83 -0.73
C LYS A 27 -11.48 -0.38 -1.12
N ILE A 28 -10.46 -0.18 -1.96
CA ILE A 28 -10.08 1.17 -2.44
C ILE A 28 -11.19 1.78 -3.30
N GLU A 29 -11.82 0.98 -4.15
CA GLU A 29 -12.94 1.42 -5.00
C GLU A 29 -14.11 1.98 -4.16
N GLN A 30 -14.38 1.41 -2.97
CA GLN A 30 -15.45 1.87 -2.09
C GLN A 30 -15.22 3.25 -1.47
N ILE A 31 -13.96 3.68 -1.31
CA ILE A 31 -13.61 4.96 -0.67
C ILE A 31 -13.13 6.01 -1.66
N THR A 32 -12.89 5.65 -2.92
CA THR A 32 -12.26 6.46 -3.99
C THR A 32 -10.76 6.73 -3.79
N SER A 33 -10.06 6.90 -4.91
CA SER A 33 -8.64 7.25 -4.92
C SER A 33 -8.34 8.60 -4.26
N GLU A 34 -9.25 9.57 -4.35
CA GLU A 34 -9.04 10.90 -3.76
C GLU A 34 -8.96 10.83 -2.24
N VAL A 35 -9.96 10.21 -1.61
CA VAL A 35 -9.99 10.02 -0.16
C VAL A 35 -8.78 9.20 0.30
N LEU A 36 -8.41 8.17 -0.46
CA LEU A 36 -7.22 7.36 -0.20
C LEU A 36 -5.95 8.23 -0.17
N PHE A 37 -5.66 9.00 -1.22
CA PHE A 37 -4.43 9.80 -1.29
C PHE A 37 -4.40 10.92 -0.25
N ARG A 38 -5.51 11.60 0.00
CA ARG A 38 -5.59 12.61 1.07
C ARG A 38 -5.24 12.04 2.44
N ASN A 39 -5.75 10.85 2.75
CA ASN A 39 -5.50 10.20 4.04
C ASN A 39 -4.11 9.58 4.12
N LEU A 40 -3.60 9.03 3.03
CA LEU A 40 -2.24 8.53 2.92
C LEU A 40 -1.23 9.67 3.15
N PHE A 41 -1.40 10.79 2.46
CA PHE A 41 -0.48 11.95 2.56
C PHE A 41 -0.60 12.67 3.91
N SER A 42 -1.78 12.61 4.53
CA SER A 42 -1.98 13.10 5.90
C SER A 42 -1.54 12.12 6.99
N ARG A 43 -0.93 10.97 6.63
CA ARG A 43 -0.49 9.90 7.56
C ARG A 43 -1.60 9.38 8.49
N ARG A 44 -2.82 9.27 7.97
CA ARG A 44 -4.00 8.77 8.70
C ARG A 44 -4.34 7.31 8.40
N LEU A 45 -3.55 6.65 7.56
CA LEU A 45 -3.62 5.21 7.34
C LEU A 45 -2.53 4.54 8.18
N ASP A 46 -2.94 3.54 8.94
CA ASP A 46 -2.04 2.72 9.73
C ASP A 46 -1.58 1.48 8.95
N GLN A 47 -0.69 0.71 9.57
CA GLN A 47 -0.18 -0.52 8.98
C GLN A 47 -1.20 -1.67 8.94
N LYS A 48 -2.36 -1.55 9.60
CA LYS A 48 -3.37 -2.60 9.69
C LYS A 48 -4.47 -2.44 8.64
N MET A 49 -4.46 -1.35 7.88
CA MET A 49 -5.45 -1.05 6.84
C MET A 49 -6.92 -1.08 7.32
N GLU A 50 -7.18 -1.22 8.63
CA GLU A 50 -8.50 -1.11 9.24
C GLU A 50 -9.06 0.29 9.00
N GLY A 51 -8.16 1.29 9.05
CA GLY A 51 -8.46 2.69 8.79
C GLY A 51 -9.11 2.94 7.43
N LEU A 52 -8.77 2.19 6.38
CA LEU A 52 -9.36 2.39 5.04
C LEU A 52 -10.89 2.34 5.06
N SER A 53 -11.45 1.38 5.79
CA SER A 53 -12.91 1.17 5.86
C SER A 53 -13.63 2.28 6.63
N GLN A 54 -12.89 2.97 7.50
CA GLN A 54 -13.39 4.04 8.37
C GLN A 54 -13.23 5.42 7.72
N VAL A 55 -12.39 5.54 6.70
CA VAL A 55 -12.17 6.79 5.99
C VAL A 55 -13.25 6.97 4.92
N LYS A 56 -14.25 7.79 5.23
CA LYS A 56 -15.29 8.22 4.26
C LYS A 56 -15.29 9.72 4.01
N GLU A 57 -14.49 10.48 4.75
CA GLU A 57 -14.53 11.94 4.75
C GLU A 57 -13.18 12.51 4.33
N SER A 58 -13.23 13.61 3.57
CA SER A 58 -12.05 14.29 3.06
C SER A 58 -11.33 15.04 4.18
N VAL A 59 -10.02 14.83 4.29
CA VAL A 59 -9.16 15.44 5.31
C VAL A 59 -8.46 16.66 4.70
N PRO A 60 -8.29 17.77 5.46
CA PRO A 60 -7.51 18.91 4.99
C PRO A 60 -6.10 18.49 4.59
N LEU A 61 -5.61 19.03 3.46
CA LEU A 61 -4.27 18.71 2.99
C LEU A 61 -3.19 19.25 3.93
N PRO A 62 -2.11 18.48 4.18
CA PRO A 62 -0.94 18.99 4.87
C PRO A 62 -0.22 20.02 3.98
N ALA A 63 0.54 20.94 4.60
CA ALA A 63 1.16 22.07 3.90
C ALA A 63 2.19 21.70 2.80
N TRP A 64 2.59 20.42 2.71
CA TRP A 64 3.55 19.96 1.71
C TRP A 64 2.90 19.48 0.41
N THR A 65 1.57 19.36 0.35
CA THR A 65 0.84 18.88 -0.84
C THR A 65 -0.29 19.83 -1.22
N SER A 66 -0.55 19.95 -2.51
CA SER A 66 -1.64 20.78 -3.06
C SER A 66 -2.79 19.93 -3.61
N GLU A 67 -3.88 20.61 -3.97
CA GLU A 67 -5.03 19.99 -4.63
C GLU A 67 -4.65 19.43 -6.01
N GLU A 68 -3.74 20.10 -6.72
CA GLU A 68 -3.22 19.65 -8.01
C GLU A 68 -2.39 18.36 -7.88
N ASP A 69 -1.61 18.21 -6.80
CA ASP A 69 -0.86 16.97 -6.54
C ASP A 69 -1.83 15.80 -6.36
N ILE A 70 -2.87 15.97 -5.53
CA ILE A 70 -3.89 14.93 -5.33
C ILE A 70 -4.59 14.58 -6.65
N ALA A 71 -4.99 15.59 -7.42
CA ALA A 71 -5.65 15.39 -8.70
C ALA A 71 -4.75 14.60 -9.68
N TYR A 72 -3.44 14.88 -9.69
CA TYR A 72 -2.48 14.13 -10.49
C TYR A 72 -2.48 12.64 -10.11
N TYR A 73 -2.29 12.31 -8.83
CA TYR A 73 -2.31 10.91 -8.37
C TYR A 73 -3.65 10.21 -8.64
N VAL A 74 -4.77 10.90 -8.41
CA VAL A 74 -6.10 10.36 -8.74
C VAL A 74 -6.20 10.04 -10.23
N SER A 75 -5.74 10.94 -11.10
CA SER A 75 -5.82 10.74 -12.55
C SER A 75 -4.94 9.57 -13.04
N GLU A 76 -3.75 9.39 -12.48
CA GLU A 76 -2.85 8.30 -12.88
C GLU A 76 -3.39 6.94 -12.42
N PHE A 77 -3.91 6.87 -11.20
CA PHE A 77 -4.49 5.64 -10.68
C PHE A 77 -5.88 5.33 -11.25
N ALA A 78 -6.60 6.32 -11.77
CA ALA A 78 -7.82 6.08 -12.56
C ALA A 78 -7.51 5.37 -13.89
N LYS A 79 -6.36 5.66 -14.51
CA LYS A 79 -5.93 5.01 -15.78
C LYS A 79 -5.40 3.60 -15.57
N HIS A 80 -4.62 3.39 -14.50
CA HIS A 80 -3.82 2.18 -14.32
C HIS A 80 -4.32 1.25 -13.19
N GLY A 81 -5.19 1.75 -12.32
CA GLY A 81 -5.67 1.03 -11.14
C GLY A 81 -4.58 0.79 -10.08
N PHE A 82 -4.95 0.05 -9.03
CA PHE A 82 -4.06 -0.24 -7.89
C PHE A 82 -3.40 -1.62 -7.96
N THR A 83 -3.81 -2.48 -8.90
CA THR A 83 -3.23 -3.83 -9.02
C THR A 83 -1.72 -3.82 -9.26
N PRO A 84 -1.15 -3.00 -10.17
CA PRO A 84 0.30 -3.00 -10.39
C PRO A 84 1.12 -2.68 -9.13
N PRO A 85 0.86 -1.60 -8.36
CA PRO A 85 1.62 -1.34 -7.14
C PRO A 85 1.36 -2.39 -6.04
N LEU A 86 0.16 -2.97 -5.95
CA LEU A 86 -0.13 -4.04 -4.98
C LEU A 86 0.63 -5.34 -5.30
N ASN A 87 0.88 -5.63 -6.58
CA ASN A 87 1.63 -6.82 -7.00
C ASN A 87 3.06 -6.87 -6.45
N TYR A 88 3.68 -5.72 -6.15
CA TYR A 88 4.98 -5.68 -5.47
C TYR A 88 4.94 -6.47 -4.15
N TYR A 89 3.89 -6.28 -3.36
CA TYR A 89 3.71 -6.96 -2.07
C TYR A 89 3.31 -8.43 -2.22
N ARG A 90 2.57 -8.77 -3.28
CA ARG A 90 2.19 -10.15 -3.62
C ARG A 90 3.40 -11.00 -4.04
N ALA A 91 4.42 -10.36 -4.60
CA ALA A 91 5.65 -11.02 -5.01
C ALA A 91 6.70 -11.17 -3.89
N LEU A 92 6.41 -10.79 -2.64
CA LEU A 92 7.42 -10.80 -1.56
C LEU A 92 7.93 -12.21 -1.21
N ASP A 93 7.08 -13.23 -1.25
CA ASP A 93 7.54 -14.61 -1.02
C ASP A 93 8.46 -15.08 -2.14
N LEU A 94 8.09 -14.84 -3.41
CA LEU A 94 8.94 -15.14 -4.56
C LEU A 94 10.27 -14.37 -4.51
N SER A 95 10.21 -13.08 -4.16
CA SER A 95 11.40 -12.24 -4.04
C SER A 95 12.32 -12.77 -2.95
N TRP A 96 11.77 -13.26 -1.83
CA TRP A 96 12.55 -13.87 -0.75
C TRP A 96 13.22 -15.18 -1.18
N GLU A 97 12.53 -16.02 -1.94
CA GLU A 97 13.10 -17.25 -2.48
C GLU A 97 14.22 -16.97 -3.48
N LEU A 98 13.97 -16.08 -4.45
CA LEU A 98 14.96 -15.71 -5.46
C LEU A 98 16.18 -15.02 -4.85
N THR A 99 15.99 -14.27 -3.75
CA THR A 99 17.10 -13.57 -3.09
C THR A 99 17.93 -14.44 -2.14
N ALA A 100 17.58 -15.72 -1.97
CA ALA A 100 18.33 -16.65 -1.12
C ALA A 100 19.81 -16.78 -1.50
N ALA A 101 20.16 -16.62 -2.78
CA ALA A 101 21.54 -16.65 -3.26
C ALA A 101 22.44 -15.54 -2.66
N TRP A 102 21.84 -14.45 -2.16
CA TRP A 102 22.56 -13.34 -1.53
C TRP A 102 22.49 -13.37 -0.01
N ALA A 103 22.00 -14.46 0.60
CA ALA A 103 21.95 -14.59 2.05
C ALA A 103 23.35 -14.40 2.68
N GLY A 104 23.47 -13.48 3.64
CA GLY A 104 24.74 -13.14 4.30
C GLY A 104 25.69 -12.24 3.50
N SER A 105 25.34 -11.89 2.25
CA SER A 105 26.11 -10.93 1.46
C SER A 105 25.97 -9.51 1.99
N LYS A 106 26.99 -8.66 1.75
CA LYS A 106 26.99 -7.25 2.14
C LYS A 106 26.79 -6.36 0.92
N VAL A 107 25.99 -5.30 1.07
CA VAL A 107 25.92 -4.21 0.09
C VAL A 107 27.14 -3.31 0.30
N THR A 108 27.89 -3.03 -0.77
CA THR A 108 29.18 -2.31 -0.72
C THR A 108 29.19 -0.99 -1.49
N VAL A 109 28.07 -0.62 -2.12
CA VAL A 109 27.91 0.70 -2.75
C VAL A 109 28.01 1.78 -1.65
N PRO A 110 28.78 2.87 -1.87
CA PRO A 110 28.92 3.97 -0.90
C PRO A 110 27.60 4.64 -0.51
#